data_AF-A0A1V2YC68-F1
#
_entry.id   AF-A0A1V2YC68-F1
#
_cell.length_a   1.000
_cell.length_b   1.000
_cell.length_c   1.000
_cell.angle_alpha   90.00
_cell.angle_beta   90.00
_cell.angle_gamma   90.00
#
_symmetry.space_group_name_H-M   'P 1'
#
loop_
_entity.id
_entity.type
_entity.pdbx_description
1 polymer ?
#
loop_
_entity_poly.entity_id
_entity_poly.type
_entity_poly.pdbx_seq_one_letter_code
_entity_poly.pdbx_strand_id
1 'polypeptide(L)'
;MSKTSKEAKTYEKLKTSGELAKFQYNKVDWELEPKTLFYDWLYINALSLDINKHLANKLLEYDAFTDIEFNPEKSINCQAYSAALYVSLFRRGLLQQALRSSEEYKKVILE
;
A
#
# COMPACT_ATOMS: atom_id res chain seq x y z
N MET A 1 -3.40 27.09 11.19
CA MET A 1 -2.43 26.29 11.98
C MET A 1 -2.47 24.86 11.46
N SER A 2 -1.31 24.29 11.16
CA SER A 2 -1.19 22.87 10.76
C SER A 2 -1.58 21.99 11.95
N LYS A 3 -2.48 21.02 11.73
CA LYS A 3 -2.83 20.01 12.74
C LYS A 3 -1.81 18.87 12.67
N THR A 4 -1.46 18.31 13.83
CA THR A 4 -0.59 17.13 13.91
C THR A 4 -1.30 15.88 13.38
N SER A 5 -0.53 14.85 12.99
CA SER A 5 -1.08 13.55 12.56
C SER A 5 -2.00 12.94 13.62
N LYS A 6 -1.67 13.12 14.91
CA LYS A 6 -2.47 12.62 16.04
C LYS A 6 -3.84 13.32 16.11
N GLU A 7 -3.85 14.65 15.99
CA GLU A 7 -5.11 15.43 16.02
C GLU A 7 -5.98 15.17 14.79
N ALA A 8 -5.37 14.86 13.64
CA ALA A 8 -6.12 14.47 12.45
C ALA A 8 -6.86 13.14 12.66
N LYS A 9 -6.24 12.15 13.32
CA LYS A 9 -6.86 10.85 13.61
C LYS A 9 -8.05 10.93 14.57
N THR A 10 -8.04 11.90 15.48
CA THR A 10 -9.12 12.09 16.47
C THR A 10 -10.13 13.15 16.05
N TYR A 11 -10.13 13.55 14.77
CA TYR A 11 -11.00 14.63 14.31
C TYR A 11 -12.46 14.18 14.32
N GLU A 12 -13.29 14.81 15.16
CA GLU A 12 -14.70 14.42 15.36
C GLU A 12 -15.52 14.31 14.07
N LYS A 13 -15.24 15.16 13.06
CA LYS A 13 -15.96 15.06 11.79
C LYS A 13 -15.77 13.71 11.09
N LEU A 14 -14.66 13.01 11.32
CA LEU A 14 -14.46 11.66 10.77
C LEU A 14 -15.53 10.67 11.28
N LYS A 15 -16.07 10.87 12.48
CA LYS A 15 -17.14 10.03 13.03
C LYS A 15 -18.53 10.39 12.47
N THR A 16 -18.70 11.62 12.01
CA THR A 16 -20.00 12.15 11.55
C THR A 16 -20.12 12.28 10.03
N SER A 17 -19.04 12.03 9.28
CA SER A 17 -18.96 12.27 7.83
C SER A 17 -19.44 11.10 6.97
N GLY A 18 -20.03 10.07 7.56
CA GLY A 18 -20.47 8.87 6.86
C GLY A 18 -19.34 7.88 6.60
N GLU A 19 -19.62 6.90 5.75
CA GLU A 19 -18.65 5.86 5.40
C GLU A 19 -17.61 6.38 4.40
N LEU A 20 -16.43 5.76 4.41
CA LEU A 20 -15.42 6.00 3.39
C LEU A 20 -16.03 5.63 2.02
N ALA A 21 -15.83 6.48 1.01
CA ALA A 21 -16.38 6.23 -0.33
C ALA A 21 -15.32 5.68 -1.31
N LYS A 22 -14.11 6.23 -1.25
CA LYS A 22 -12.97 5.88 -2.12
C LYS A 22 -11.69 6.53 -1.59
N PHE A 23 -10.54 6.08 -2.09
CA PHE A 23 -9.31 6.83 -2.00
C PHE A 23 -9.07 7.60 -3.31
N GLN A 24 -8.44 8.77 -3.24
CA GLN A 24 -8.04 9.52 -4.41
C GLN A 24 -6.58 9.94 -4.29
N TYR A 25 -5.78 9.62 -5.29
CA TYR A 25 -4.36 9.96 -5.35
C TYR A 25 -3.99 10.36 -6.77
N ASN A 26 -3.33 11.51 -6.95
CA ASN A 26 -2.97 12.05 -8.27
C ASN A 26 -4.12 12.08 -9.29
N LYS A 27 -5.33 12.44 -8.83
CA LYS A 27 -6.58 12.44 -9.62
C LYS A 27 -7.05 11.06 -10.11
N VAL A 28 -6.44 9.99 -9.61
CA VAL A 28 -6.90 8.61 -9.80
C VAL A 28 -7.74 8.19 -8.61
N ASP A 29 -8.91 7.67 -8.90
CA ASP A 29 -9.80 7.10 -7.90
C ASP A 29 -9.47 5.62 -7.69
N TRP A 30 -9.47 5.22 -6.42
CA TRP A 30 -9.25 3.85 -5.97
C TRP A 30 -10.47 3.38 -5.20
N GLU A 31 -11.01 2.25 -5.63
CA GLU A 31 -12.13 1.58 -4.98
C GLU A 31 -11.73 1.07 -3.59
N LEU A 32 -12.74 0.85 -2.74
CA LEU A 32 -12.52 0.31 -1.40
C LEU A 32 -12.30 -1.20 -1.38
N GLU A 33 -12.61 -1.87 -2.49
CA GLU A 33 -12.39 -3.29 -2.67
C GLU A 33 -11.51 -3.53 -3.90
N PRO A 34 -10.47 -4.37 -3.81
CA PRO A 34 -10.01 -5.05 -2.60
C PRO A 34 -9.39 -4.08 -1.57
N LYS A 35 -9.70 -4.30 -0.28
CA LYS A 35 -9.36 -3.39 0.83
C LYS A 35 -7.90 -2.91 0.91
N THR A 36 -6.95 -3.77 0.54
CA THR A 36 -5.51 -3.46 0.66
C THR A 36 -4.91 -2.89 -0.62
N LEU A 37 -5.61 -3.01 -1.76
CA LEU A 37 -5.07 -2.79 -3.10
C LEU A 37 -4.39 -1.42 -3.24
N PHE A 38 -5.04 -0.36 -2.75
CA PHE A 38 -4.48 1.00 -2.79
C PHE A 38 -3.22 1.15 -1.93
N TYR A 39 -3.24 0.61 -0.71
CA TYR A 39 -2.11 0.73 0.22
C TYR A 39 -0.92 -0.10 -0.23
N ASP A 40 -1.16 -1.31 -0.72
CA ASP A 40 -0.12 -2.16 -1.31
C ASP A 40 0.55 -1.47 -2.48
N TRP A 41 -0.22 -0.83 -3.37
CA TRP A 41 0.30 -0.02 -4.46
C TRP A 41 1.19 1.12 -3.96
N LEU A 42 0.76 1.88 -2.94
CA LEU A 42 1.56 2.96 -2.37
C LEU A 42 2.91 2.45 -1.84
N TYR A 43 2.90 1.33 -1.11
CA TYR A 43 4.12 0.71 -0.58
C TYR A 43 5.07 0.26 -1.69
N ILE A 44 4.55 -0.44 -2.70
CA ILE A 44 5.34 -0.93 -3.83
C ILE A 44 5.96 0.22 -4.61
N ASN A 45 5.21 1.30 -4.86
CA ASN A 45 5.72 2.49 -5.53
C ASN A 45 6.81 3.17 -4.70
N ALA A 46 6.59 3.34 -3.39
CA ALA A 46 7.57 3.94 -2.50
C ALA A 46 8.88 3.15 -2.46
N LEU A 47 8.82 1.82 -2.33
CA LEU A 47 10.00 0.95 -2.35
C LEU A 47 10.75 0.98 -3.70
N SER A 48 10.04 1.25 -4.79
CA SER A 48 10.61 1.30 -6.15
C SER A 48 11.32 2.61 -6.48
N LEU A 49 11.24 3.63 -5.60
CA LEU A 49 11.98 4.88 -5.78
C LEU A 49 13.48 4.65 -5.61
N ASP A 50 14.31 5.31 -6.42
CA ASP A 50 15.78 5.15 -6.39
C ASP A 50 16.38 5.41 -5.00
N ILE A 51 15.84 6.38 -4.25
CA ILE A 51 16.27 6.69 -2.88
C ILE A 51 16.09 5.51 -1.92
N ASN A 52 15.10 4.65 -2.19
CA ASN A 52 14.76 3.48 -1.37
C ASN A 52 15.33 2.17 -1.93
N LYS A 53 16.10 2.21 -3.02
CA LYS A 53 16.68 1.01 -3.66
C LYS A 53 17.49 0.14 -2.70
N HIS A 54 18.18 0.75 -1.75
CA HIS A 54 18.92 0.04 -0.71
C HIS A 54 18.00 -0.80 0.20
N LEU A 55 16.79 -0.31 0.52
CA LEU A 55 15.78 -1.04 1.29
C LEU A 55 15.18 -2.17 0.45
N ALA A 56 14.85 -1.87 -0.82
CA ALA A 56 14.34 -2.87 -1.76
C ALA A 56 15.31 -4.04 -1.94
N ASN A 57 16.62 -3.76 -2.12
CA ASN A 57 17.63 -4.81 -2.22
C ASN A 57 17.69 -5.68 -0.96
N LYS A 58 17.59 -5.06 0.22
CA LYS A 58 17.61 -5.79 1.50
C LYS A 58 16.39 -6.69 1.67
N LEU A 59 15.21 -6.25 1.20
CA LEU A 59 14.00 -7.07 1.19
C LEU A 59 14.17 -8.35 0.36
N LEU A 60 14.90 -8.30 -0.75
CA LEU A 60 15.10 -9.44 -1.64
C LEU A 60 15.92 -10.58 -1.00
N GLU A 61 16.64 -10.30 0.09
CA GLU A 61 17.42 -11.28 0.87
C GLU A 61 16.53 -12.21 1.72
N TYR A 62 15.23 -11.93 1.84
CA TYR A 62 14.30 -12.68 2.68
C TYR A 62 13.19 -13.36 1.87
N ASP A 63 12.72 -14.50 2.39
CA ASP A 63 11.64 -15.29 1.78
C ASP A 63 10.31 -15.20 2.55
N ALA A 64 10.34 -14.78 3.81
CA ALA A 64 9.18 -14.71 4.68
C ALA A 64 9.12 -13.36 5.40
N PHE A 65 7.90 -12.81 5.49
CA PHE A 65 7.62 -11.51 6.09
C PHE A 65 6.48 -11.66 7.08
N THR A 66 6.64 -11.08 8.26
CA THR A 66 5.62 -11.08 9.32
C THR A 66 5.54 -9.71 9.94
N ASP A 67 4.33 -9.29 10.30
CA ASP A 67 4.09 -8.02 10.98
C ASP A 67 3.56 -8.32 12.39
N ILE A 68 4.37 -7.97 13.40
CA ILE A 68 4.03 -8.19 14.82
C ILE A 68 2.91 -7.27 15.29
N GLU A 69 2.70 -6.15 14.61
CA GLU A 69 1.66 -5.16 14.95
C GLU A 69 0.36 -5.38 14.17
N PHE A 70 0.37 -6.29 13.17
CA PHE A 70 -0.80 -6.55 12.37
C PHE A 70 -1.93 -7.17 13.20
N ASN A 71 -3.08 -6.51 13.16
CA ASN A 71 -4.31 -6.97 13.79
C ASN A 71 -5.48 -6.68 12.84
N PRO A 72 -6.07 -7.70 12.21
CA PRO A 72 -7.13 -7.51 11.22
C PRO A 72 -8.40 -6.86 11.79
N GLU A 73 -8.62 -6.96 13.10
CA GLU A 73 -9.74 -6.29 13.80
C GLU A 73 -9.53 -4.78 13.93
N LYS A 74 -8.28 -4.30 13.81
CA LYS A 74 -7.92 -2.88 13.97
C LYS A 74 -7.42 -2.22 12.69
N SER A 75 -6.77 -2.98 11.82
CA SER A 75 -6.19 -2.51 10.56
C SER A 75 -6.26 -3.61 9.52
N ILE A 76 -6.78 -3.27 8.35
CA ILE A 76 -6.85 -4.21 7.23
C ILE A 76 -5.52 -4.26 6.46
N ASN A 77 -4.74 -3.17 6.50
CA ASN A 77 -3.45 -3.10 5.82
C ASN A 77 -2.36 -3.80 6.65
N CYS A 78 -1.49 -4.54 5.96
CA CYS A 78 -0.37 -5.29 6.53
C CYS A 78 0.91 -4.99 5.76
N GLN A 79 1.87 -4.33 6.42
CA GLN A 79 3.11 -3.88 5.80
C GLN A 79 4.00 -5.05 5.37
N ALA A 80 4.00 -6.12 6.16
CA ALA A 80 4.70 -7.35 5.80
C ALA A 80 4.13 -7.99 4.53
N TYR A 81 2.81 -7.94 4.34
CA TYR A 81 2.20 -8.42 3.10
C TYR A 81 2.63 -7.58 1.90
N SER A 82 2.59 -6.25 1.98
CA SER A 82 3.03 -5.39 0.88
C SER A 82 4.52 -5.60 0.54
N ALA A 83 5.37 -5.85 1.54
CA ALA A 83 6.77 -6.22 1.34
C ALA A 83 6.93 -7.58 0.64
N ALA A 84 6.19 -8.60 1.09
CA ALA A 84 6.17 -9.91 0.44
C ALA A 84 5.67 -9.82 -1.01
N LEU A 85 4.64 -9.01 -1.26
CA LEU A 85 4.10 -8.77 -2.59
C LEU A 85 5.13 -8.09 -3.51
N TYR A 86 5.86 -7.10 -3.02
CA TYR A 86 6.97 -6.47 -3.74
C TYR A 86 8.02 -7.52 -4.18
N VAL A 87 8.47 -8.35 -3.24
CA VAL A 87 9.48 -9.40 -3.52
C VAL A 87 8.95 -10.43 -4.53
N SER A 88 7.68 -10.85 -4.39
CA SER A 88 7.01 -11.75 -5.33
C SER A 88 6.97 -11.15 -6.75
N LEU A 89 6.54 -9.90 -6.89
CA LEU A 89 6.52 -9.21 -8.19
C LEU A 89 7.90 -9.07 -8.80
N PHE A 90 8.92 -8.73 -8.00
CA PHE A 90 10.29 -8.60 -8.48
C PHE A 90 10.83 -9.94 -9.00
N ARG A 91 10.73 -11.01 -8.19
CA ARG A 91 11.24 -12.33 -8.54
C ARG A 91 10.51 -12.95 -9.74
N ARG A 92 9.24 -12.61 -9.94
CA ARG A 92 8.45 -13.02 -11.11
C ARG A 92 8.68 -12.16 -12.36
N GLY A 93 9.48 -11.09 -12.27
CA GLY A 93 9.71 -10.16 -13.38
C GLY A 93 8.50 -9.28 -13.72
N LEU A 94 7.49 -9.23 -12.85
CA LEU A 94 6.23 -8.49 -13.07
C LEU A 94 6.26 -7.07 -12.48
N LEU A 95 7.22 -6.76 -11.60
CA LEU A 95 7.28 -5.47 -10.90
C LEU A 95 7.26 -4.27 -11.86
N GLN A 96 8.06 -4.30 -12.92
CA GLN A 96 8.14 -3.19 -13.87
C GLN A 96 6.83 -2.99 -14.64
N GLN A 97 6.07 -4.05 -14.90
CA GLN A 97 4.74 -3.93 -15.50
C GLN A 97 3.77 -3.31 -14.49
N ALA A 98 3.74 -3.84 -13.26
CA ALA A 98 2.87 -3.36 -12.19
C ALA A 98 3.08 -1.88 -11.84
N LEU A 99 4.29 -1.34 -12.04
CA LEU A 99 4.61 0.06 -11.76
C LEU A 99 4.23 1.04 -12.89
N ARG A 100 3.80 0.57 -14.06
CA ARG A 100 3.50 1.45 -15.21
C ARG A 100 2.34 2.39 -14.94
N SER A 101 1.30 1.89 -14.27
CA SER A 101 0.13 2.68 -13.87
C SER A 101 -0.68 1.95 -12.81
N SER A 102 -1.68 2.62 -12.25
CA SER A 102 -2.69 2.01 -11.38
C SER A 102 -3.47 0.90 -12.09
N GLU A 103 -3.72 1.04 -13.38
CA GLU A 103 -4.46 0.07 -14.20
C GLU A 103 -3.64 -1.19 -14.45
N GLU A 104 -2.36 -1.04 -14.82
CA GLU A 104 -1.47 -2.20 -14.99
C GLU A 104 -1.22 -2.91 -13.66
N TYR A 105 -1.11 -2.17 -12.56
CA TYR A 105 -1.05 -2.77 -11.22
C TYR A 105 -2.28 -3.62 -10.94
N LYS A 106 -3.49 -3.06 -11.12
CA LYS A 106 -4.76 -3.78 -10.93
C LYS A 106 -4.80 -5.05 -11.76
N LYS A 107 -4.40 -4.96 -13.02
CA LYS A 107 -4.32 -6.10 -13.93
C LYS A 107 -3.41 -7.20 -13.39
N VAL A 108 -2.18 -6.86 -13.00
CA VAL A 108 -1.20 -7.83 -12.49
C VAL A 108 -1.63 -8.50 -11.18
N ILE A 109 -2.45 -7.83 -10.37
CA ILE A 109 -2.88 -8.32 -9.04
C ILE A 109 -4.20 -9.07 -9.08
N LEU A 110 -5.12 -8.69 -9.96
CA LEU A 110 -6.50 -9.21 -9.98
C LEU A 110 -6.75 -10.27 -11.07
N GLU A 111 -5.88 -10.36 -12.08
CA GLU A 111 -5.95 -11.36 -13.16
C GLU A 111 -4.86 -12.44 -12.99
#